data_AF-A0A2S6HBP9-F1
#
_entry.id   AF-A0A2S6HBP9-F1
#
_cell.length_a   1.000
_cell.length_b   1.000
_cell.length_c   1.000
_cell.angle_alpha   90.00
_cell.angle_beta   90.00
_cell.angle_gamma   90.00
#
_symmetry.space_group_name_H-M   'P 1'
#
loop_
_entity.id
_entity.type
_entity.pdbx_description
1 polymer ?
#
loop_
_entity_poly.entity_id
_entity_poly.type
_entity_poly.pdbx_seq_one_letter_code
_entity_poly.pdbx_strand_id
1 'polypeptide(L)'
;MTVDFNRLKHFSMTYVFIEDKEDIACEYEQTEQSPVVASDGNSVSFTLRNIDQSEDKDIYSVVLIKEGDDDFYIKSDYFDDAAEPYPLDVEISDDDVKFILEGEDEVMYLYGFFE
;
A
#
# COMPACT_ATOMS: atom_id res chain seq x y z
N MET A 1 7.91 11.91 -13.55
CA MET A 1 8.93 11.33 -12.64
C MET A 1 8.54 9.87 -12.50
N THR A 2 9.46 8.91 -12.50
CA THR A 2 9.11 7.47 -12.41
C THR A 2 9.38 6.95 -11.00
N VAL A 3 8.51 6.08 -10.51
CA VAL A 3 8.70 5.42 -9.20
C VAL A 3 9.88 4.46 -9.28
N ASP A 4 10.81 4.59 -8.33
CA ASP A 4 11.91 3.64 -8.08
C ASP A 4 11.76 3.07 -6.67
N PHE A 5 11.36 1.79 -6.60
CA PHE A 5 11.14 1.10 -5.33
C PHE A 5 12.39 1.02 -4.44
N ASN A 6 13.60 1.13 -4.99
CA ASN A 6 14.82 1.16 -4.17
C ASN A 6 14.94 2.41 -3.29
N ARG A 7 14.20 3.47 -3.64
CA ARG A 7 14.19 4.74 -2.90
C ARG A 7 13.09 4.80 -1.83
N LEU A 8 12.13 3.88 -1.86
CA LEU A 8 11.07 3.79 -0.85
C LEU A 8 11.60 3.00 0.34
N LYS A 9 11.70 3.64 1.51
CA LYS A 9 12.28 3.01 2.72
C LYS A 9 11.24 2.61 3.75
N HIS A 10 10.09 3.26 3.69
CA HIS A 10 9.01 3.10 4.66
C HIS A 10 7.66 3.23 3.98
N PHE A 11 6.67 2.50 4.51
CA PHE A 11 5.30 2.51 4.00
C PHE A 11 4.28 2.73 5.12
N SER A 12 3.22 3.45 4.81
CA SER A 12 2.02 3.57 5.66
C SER A 12 0.78 3.49 4.80
N MET A 13 -0.34 3.05 5.37
CA MET A 13 -1.59 2.90 4.64
C MET A 13 -2.76 3.42 5.47
N THR A 14 -3.69 4.09 4.80
CA THR A 14 -5.00 4.45 5.33
C THR A 14 -6.05 3.80 4.46
N TYR A 15 -6.94 3.04 5.09
CA TYR A 15 -8.10 2.43 4.45
C TYR A 15 -9.35 3.15 4.91
N VAL A 16 -10.15 3.68 3.99
CA VAL A 16 -11.36 4.45 4.31
C VAL A 16 -12.58 3.70 3.77
N PHE A 17 -13.46 3.28 4.68
CA PHE A 17 -14.78 2.73 4.35
C PHE A 17 -15.80 3.85 4.34
N ILE A 18 -16.48 4.02 3.21
CA ILE A 18 -17.50 5.05 3.00
C ILE A 18 -18.84 4.45 3.43
N GLU A 19 -19.35 4.86 4.59
CA GLU A 19 -20.65 4.41 5.07
C GLU A 19 -21.71 5.52 5.00
N ASP A 20 -22.99 5.13 4.94
CA ASP A 20 -24.14 6.05 4.91
C ASP A 20 -24.19 7.04 6.08
N LYS A 21 -23.51 6.74 7.20
CA LYS A 21 -23.57 7.53 8.45
C LYS A 21 -22.29 8.28 8.74
N GLU A 22 -21.15 7.61 8.69
CA GLU A 22 -19.84 8.15 9.03
C GLU A 22 -18.75 7.29 8.41
N ASP A 23 -17.79 7.92 7.76
CA ASP A 23 -16.65 7.22 7.18
C ASP A 23 -15.77 6.62 8.29
N ILE A 24 -15.33 5.38 8.11
CA ILE A 24 -14.44 4.69 9.04
C ILE A 24 -13.05 4.61 8.41
N ALA A 25 -12.04 5.19 9.07
CA ALA A 25 -10.66 5.14 8.62
C ALA A 25 -9.82 4.22 9.51
N CYS A 26 -9.21 3.20 8.91
CA CYS A 26 -8.26 2.31 9.55
C CYS A 26 -6.83 2.66 9.09
N GLU A 27 -5.91 2.82 10.04
CA GLU A 27 -4.52 3.19 9.76
C GLU A 27 -3.58 2.01 10.01
N TYR A 28 -2.59 1.86 9.13
CA TYR A 28 -1.64 0.77 9.15
C TYR A 28 -0.23 1.29 8.91
N GLU A 29 0.73 0.72 9.63
CA GLU A 29 2.13 1.11 9.55
C GLU A 29 3.01 -0.08 9.19
N GLN A 30 4.05 0.14 8.40
CA GLN A 30 5.06 -0.87 8.15
C GLN A 30 5.65 -1.39 9.46
N THR A 31 5.81 -2.70 9.57
CA THR A 31 6.54 -3.28 10.70
C THR A 31 8.03 -2.90 10.66
N GLU A 32 8.79 -3.22 11.71
CA GLU A 32 10.22 -2.89 11.81
C GLU A 32 11.09 -3.53 10.70
N GLN A 33 10.54 -4.41 9.87
CA GLN A 33 11.24 -5.02 8.74
C GLN A 33 11.34 -4.03 7.58
N SER A 34 12.55 -3.86 7.04
CA SER A 34 12.76 -3.07 5.83
C SER A 34 12.05 -3.70 4.62
N PRO A 35 11.54 -2.89 3.69
CA PRO A 35 11.01 -3.37 2.42
C PRO A 35 12.04 -4.16 1.62
N VAL A 36 11.59 -5.22 0.97
CA VAL A 36 12.42 -6.09 0.14
C VAL A 36 12.08 -5.85 -1.33
N VAL A 37 13.00 -5.24 -2.06
CA VAL A 37 12.86 -5.01 -3.50
C VAL A 37 13.39 -6.23 -4.27
N ALA A 38 12.62 -6.71 -5.24
CA ALA A 38 13.04 -7.79 -6.11
C ALA A 38 14.25 -7.40 -6.98
N SER A 39 15.01 -8.40 -7.45
CA SER A 39 16.25 -8.15 -8.19
C SER A 39 16.07 -7.43 -9.53
N ASP A 40 14.86 -7.49 -10.11
CA ASP A 40 14.49 -6.75 -11.32
C ASP A 40 14.06 -5.30 -11.03
N GLY A 41 13.89 -4.93 -9.76
CA GLY A 41 13.42 -3.61 -9.33
C GLY A 41 11.93 -3.36 -9.58
N ASN A 42 11.18 -4.37 -10.05
CA ASN A 42 9.79 -4.21 -10.49
C ASN A 42 8.78 -4.60 -9.42
N SER A 43 9.22 -5.10 -8.26
CA SER A 43 8.34 -5.31 -7.12
C SER A 43 9.03 -5.01 -5.80
N VAL A 44 8.23 -4.62 -4.82
CA VAL A 44 8.65 -4.42 -3.43
C VAL A 44 7.67 -5.11 -2.49
N SER A 45 8.19 -5.86 -1.53
CA SER A 45 7.41 -6.58 -0.53
C SER A 45 7.69 -6.03 0.86
N PHE A 46 6.64 -5.86 1.67
CA PHE A 46 6.72 -5.38 3.04
C PHE A 46 5.53 -5.91 3.84
N THR A 47 5.49 -5.61 5.13
CA THR A 47 4.36 -5.99 5.98
C THR A 47 3.81 -4.77 6.71
N LEU A 48 2.49 -4.68 6.78
CA LEU A 48 1.75 -3.63 7.47
C LEU A 48 1.06 -4.20 8.71
N ARG A 49 0.93 -3.40 9.77
CA ARG A 49 0.12 -3.74 10.95
C ARG A 49 -0.82 -2.60 11.27
N ASN A 50 -2.07 -2.94 11.61
CA ASN A 50 -3.04 -1.96 12.11
C ASN A 50 -2.50 -1.29 13.40
N ILE A 51 -2.57 0.04 13.47
CA ILE A 51 -2.10 0.82 14.63
C ILE A 51 -3.19 1.18 15.62
N ASP A 52 -4.47 0.97 15.27
CA ASP A 52 -5.58 1.11 16.20
C ASP A 52 -5.45 0.07 17.32
N GLN A 53 -5.41 0.55 18.55
CA GLN A 53 -5.23 -0.30 19.73
C GLN A 53 -6.50 -1.10 20.08
N SER A 54 -7.64 -0.71 19.51
CA SER A 54 -8.95 -1.33 19.74
C SER A 54 -9.28 -2.45 18.74
N GLU A 55 -8.53 -2.54 17.64
CA GLU A 55 -8.71 -3.53 16.58
C GLU A 55 -7.69 -4.66 16.65
N ASP A 56 -7.94 -5.74 15.89
CA ASP A 56 -7.03 -6.87 15.79
C ASP A 56 -5.68 -6.43 15.19
N LYS A 57 -4.59 -6.94 15.79
CA LYS A 57 -3.21 -6.55 15.43
C LYS A 57 -2.64 -7.41 14.32
N ASP A 58 -3.48 -7.77 13.37
CA ASP A 58 -3.09 -8.60 12.25
C ASP A 58 -2.00 -7.88 11.44
N ILE A 59 -1.08 -8.72 10.93
CA ILE A 59 0.03 -8.29 10.11
C ILE A 59 -0.28 -8.78 8.71
N TYR A 60 -0.34 -7.84 7.78
CA TYR A 60 -0.66 -8.11 6.40
C TYR A 60 0.60 -8.04 5.54
N SER A 61 0.79 -9.02 4.66
CA SER A 61 1.88 -9.07 3.70
C SER A 61 1.46 -8.34 2.44
N VAL A 62 2.20 -7.31 2.04
CA VAL A 62 1.90 -6.49 0.87
C VAL A 62 3.01 -6.64 -0.17
N VAL A 63 2.62 -6.74 -1.44
CA VAL A 63 3.52 -6.68 -2.59
C VAL A 63 3.01 -5.61 -3.56
N LEU A 64 3.83 -4.60 -3.82
CA LEU A 64 3.63 -3.67 -4.92
C LEU A 64 4.39 -4.15 -6.15
N ILE A 65 3.75 -4.04 -7.31
CA ILE A 65 4.27 -4.49 -8.60
C ILE A 65 4.17 -3.33 -9.58
N LYS A 66 5.20 -3.17 -10.40
CA LYS A 66 5.29 -2.19 -11.49
C LYS A 66 5.44 -2.94 -12.82
N GLU A 67 4.46 -2.80 -13.71
CA GLU A 67 4.46 -3.42 -15.05
C GLU A 67 4.56 -2.39 -16.19
N GLY A 68 5.21 -1.25 -15.94
CA GLY A 68 5.34 -0.18 -16.92
C GLY A 68 5.89 1.07 -16.26
N ASP A 69 5.85 2.20 -16.95
CA ASP A 69 6.19 3.47 -16.31
C ASP A 69 5.06 3.96 -15.39
N ASP A 70 3.81 3.69 -15.76
CA ASP A 70 2.60 4.19 -15.09
C ASP A 70 1.65 3.05 -14.64
N ASP A 71 2.00 1.78 -14.86
CA ASP A 71 1.15 0.62 -14.51
C ASP A 71 1.61 0.00 -13.18
N PHE A 72 0.78 0.16 -12.14
CA PHE A 72 1.07 -0.32 -10.78
C PHE A 72 -0.04 -1.23 -10.27
N TYR A 73 0.35 -2.23 -9.49
CA TYR A 73 -0.56 -3.20 -8.89
C TYR A 73 -0.18 -3.52 -7.45
N ILE A 74 -1.16 -3.91 -6.66
CA ILE A 74 -0.99 -4.40 -5.29
C ILE A 74 -1.51 -5.83 -5.14
N LYS A 75 -0.81 -6.62 -4.34
CA LYS A 75 -1.28 -7.90 -3.80
C LYS A 75 -1.14 -7.86 -2.28
N SER A 76 -2.12 -8.41 -1.57
CA SER A 76 -2.07 -8.48 -0.12
C SER A 76 -2.89 -9.65 0.41
N ASP A 77 -2.43 -10.28 1.49
CA ASP A 77 -3.24 -11.23 2.26
C ASP A 77 -4.38 -10.58 3.06
N TYR A 78 -4.48 -9.24 3.01
CA TYR A 78 -5.65 -8.48 3.43
C TYR A 78 -6.86 -8.71 2.51
N PHE A 79 -6.63 -8.94 1.21
CA PHE A 79 -7.71 -9.11 0.24
C PHE A 79 -8.22 -10.56 0.20
N ASP A 80 -9.49 -10.73 -0.22
CA ASP A 80 -10.12 -12.06 -0.34
C ASP A 80 -9.33 -13.02 -1.26
N ASP A 81 -8.77 -12.50 -2.36
CA ASP A 81 -7.80 -13.23 -3.20
C ASP A 81 -6.41 -12.59 -3.12
N ALA A 82 -5.58 -13.12 -2.22
CA ALA A 82 -4.21 -12.65 -2.01
C ALA A 82 -3.28 -12.77 -3.24
N ALA A 83 -3.66 -13.57 -4.25
CA ALA A 83 -2.86 -13.76 -5.46
C ALA A 83 -3.26 -12.81 -6.60
N GLU A 84 -4.47 -12.24 -6.55
CA GLU A 84 -5.02 -11.33 -7.55
C GLU A 84 -4.33 -9.95 -7.46
N PRO A 85 -3.72 -9.45 -8.57
CA PRO A 85 -3.20 -8.09 -8.62
C PRO A 85 -4.33 -7.08 -8.84
N TYR A 86 -4.49 -6.15 -7.90
CA TYR A 86 -5.42 -5.02 -8.04
C TYR A 86 -4.68 -3.80 -8.60
N PRO A 87 -5.22 -3.13 -9.64
CA PRO A 87 -4.58 -1.96 -10.24
C PRO A 87 -4.59 -0.77 -9.28
N LEU A 88 -3.55 0.05 -9.33
CA LEU A 88 -3.38 1.25 -8.51
C LEU A 88 -3.21 2.49 -9.37
N ASP A 89 -3.90 3.57 -9.00
CA ASP A 89 -3.54 4.91 -9.42
C ASP A 89 -2.35 5.41 -8.60
N VAL A 90 -1.52 6.28 -9.19
CA VAL A 90 -0.29 6.76 -8.55
C VAL A 90 -0.14 8.27 -8.66
N GLU A 91 0.09 8.91 -7.51
CA GLU A 91 0.45 10.31 -7.39
C GLU A 91 1.88 10.41 -6.83
N ILE A 92 2.78 11.13 -7.51
CA ILE A 92 4.19 11.26 -7.12
C ILE A 92 4.44 12.69 -6.66
N SER A 93 4.99 12.84 -5.46
CA SER A 93 5.46 14.11 -4.90
C SER A 93 7.01 14.11 -4.80
N ASP A 94 7.59 15.20 -4.29
CA ASP A 94 9.04 15.26 -4.05
C ASP A 94 9.45 14.42 -2.83
N ASP A 95 8.53 14.20 -1.87
CA ASP A 95 8.80 13.57 -0.57
C ASP A 95 8.26 12.12 -0.49
N ASP A 96 7.24 11.79 -1.27
CA ASP A 96 6.54 10.52 -1.20
C ASP A 96 5.89 10.10 -2.53
N VAL A 97 5.46 8.84 -2.58
CA VAL A 97 4.58 8.29 -3.61
C VAL A 97 3.31 7.81 -2.94
N LYS A 98 2.16 8.23 -3.45
CA LYS A 98 0.85 7.80 -3.00
C LYS A 98 0.24 6.87 -4.05
N PHE A 99 -0.06 5.65 -3.64
CA PHE A 99 -0.78 4.64 -4.40
C PHE A 99 -2.24 4.63 -3.93
N ILE A 100 -3.18 4.56 -4.87
CA ILE A 100 -4.60 4.68 -4.62
C ILE A 100 -5.32 3.47 -5.22
N LEU A 101 -6.13 2.79 -4.41
CA LEU A 101 -7.06 1.77 -4.85
C LEU A 101 -8.49 2.25 -4.54
N GLU A 102 -9.29 2.46 -5.59
CA GLU A 102 -10.70 2.84 -5.46
C GLU A 102 -11.60 1.59 -5.58
N GLY A 103 -12.39 1.33 -4.55
CA GLY A 103 -13.49 0.37 -4.54
C GLY A 103 -14.85 1.05 -4.72
N GLU A 104 -15.94 0.27 -4.63
CA GLU A 104 -17.31 0.83 -4.75
C GLU A 104 -17.67 1.70 -3.54
N ASP A 105 -17.36 1.22 -2.33
CA ASP A 105 -17.70 1.86 -1.05
C ASP A 105 -16.45 2.05 -0.17
N GLU A 106 -15.26 2.00 -0.74
CA GLU A 106 -14.00 2.08 -0.01
C GLU A 106 -12.87 2.67 -0.84
N VAL A 107 -11.91 3.32 -0.19
CA VAL A 107 -10.69 3.84 -0.82
C VAL A 107 -9.49 3.54 0.05
N MET A 108 -8.45 2.97 -0.55
CA MET A 108 -7.17 2.75 0.10
C MET A 108 -6.12 3.70 -0.43
N TYR A 109 -5.43 4.35 0.51
CA TYR A 109 -4.28 5.20 0.25
C TYR A 109 -3.05 4.55 0.88
N LEU A 110 -2.07 4.19 0.06
CA LEU A 110 -0.81 3.64 0.50
C LEU A 110 0.30 4.63 0.14
N TYR A 111 1.07 5.05 1.14
CA TYR A 111 2.17 5.99 0.99
C TYR A 111 3.50 5.23 1.08
N GLY A 112 4.39 5.50 0.13
CA GLY A 112 5.79 5.10 0.18
C GLY A 112 6.67 6.34 0.29
N PHE A 113 7.50 6.43 1.33
CA PHE A 113 8.30 7.62 1.61
C PHE A 113 9.72 7.48 1.07
N PHE A 114 10.22 8.56 0.46
CA PHE A 114 11.62 8.67 0.03
C PHE A 114 12.50 9.04 1.24
N GLU A 115 13.57 8.27 1.49
CA GLU A 115 14.62 8.61 2.47
C GLU A 115 16.03 8.45 1.89
#